data_AF-A0AAU5S5J6-F1
#
_entry.id   AF-A0AAU5S5J6-F1
#
_cell.length_a   1.000
_cell.length_b   1.000
_cell.length_c   1.000
_cell.angle_alpha   90.00
_cell.angle_beta   90.00
_cell.angle_gamma   90.00
#
_symmetry.space_group_name_H-M   'P 1'
#
loop_
_entity.id
_entity.type
_entity.pdbx_description
1 polymer ?
#
loop_
_entity_poly.entity_id
_entity_poly.type
_entity_poly.pdbx_seq_one_letter_code
_entity_poly.pdbx_strand_id
1 'polypeptide(L)'
;MSARFFGYCERKGCTVRKPFLAVTLDDGTPVARTPDRMLISLYNAAYFRTAASDALMERRGLWCDSHGPMRVAPLNATYNPDKKCDGRCANAKRATCDCSCNGANHGAAYC
;
A
#
# COMPACT_ATOMS: atom_id res chain seq x y z
N MET A 1 14.64 5.94 -4.59
CA MET A 1 13.39 6.76 -4.60
C MET A 1 12.36 6.08 -3.69
N SER A 2 11.31 6.75 -3.21
CA SER A 2 10.26 6.09 -2.40
C SER A 2 9.03 5.82 -3.26
N ALA A 3 8.52 4.58 -3.28
CA ALA A 3 7.28 4.21 -3.96
C ALA A 3 6.13 4.08 -2.96
N ARG A 4 4.96 4.63 -3.30
CA ARG A 4 3.75 4.47 -2.49
C ARG A 4 3.03 3.18 -2.87
N PHE A 5 2.51 2.50 -1.87
CA PHE A 5 1.73 1.28 -2.04
C PHE A 5 0.38 1.41 -1.34
N PHE A 6 -0.55 0.58 -1.79
CA PHE A 6 -1.91 0.53 -1.29
C PHE A 6 -2.27 -0.90 -0.89
N GLY A 7 -2.43 -1.12 0.41
CA GLY A 7 -2.92 -2.35 0.99
C GLY A 7 -4.45 -2.42 0.97
N TYR A 8 -5.02 -3.57 0.65
CA TYR A 8 -6.46 -3.80 0.72
C TYR A 8 -6.83 -5.22 1.14
N CYS A 9 -7.90 -5.37 1.92
CA CYS A 9 -8.50 -6.68 2.13
C CYS A 9 -9.22 -7.12 0.85
N GLU A 10 -8.92 -8.33 0.35
CA GLU A 10 -9.54 -8.89 -0.86
C GLU A 10 -10.92 -9.52 -0.62
N ARG A 11 -11.34 -9.65 0.65
CA ARG A 11 -12.66 -10.20 0.98
C ARG A 11 -13.76 -9.25 0.51
N LYS A 12 -14.70 -9.79 -0.26
CA LYS A 12 -15.85 -9.05 -0.81
C LYS A 12 -16.60 -8.35 0.32
N GLY A 13 -16.86 -7.06 0.17
CA GLY A 13 -17.55 -6.23 1.16
C GLY A 13 -16.65 -5.63 2.25
N CYS A 14 -15.41 -6.11 2.42
CA CYS A 14 -14.49 -5.55 3.40
C CYS A 14 -13.90 -4.21 2.92
N THR A 15 -13.97 -3.19 3.76
CA THR A 15 -13.54 -1.81 3.48
C THR A 15 -12.17 -1.47 4.07
N VAL A 16 -11.50 -2.40 4.76
CA VAL A 16 -10.18 -2.16 5.35
C VAL A 16 -9.13 -1.92 4.26
N ARG A 17 -8.49 -0.76 4.29
CA ARG A 17 -7.46 -0.31 3.35
C ARG A 17 -6.35 0.37 4.14
N LYS A 18 -5.10 0.29 3.67
CA LYS A 18 -3.95 0.93 4.35
C LYS A 18 -2.93 1.43 3.32
N PRO A 19 -2.70 2.74 3.19
CA PRO A 19 -1.57 3.24 2.42
C PRO A 19 -0.27 2.97 3.18
N PHE A 20 0.81 2.66 2.48
CA PHE A 20 2.14 2.58 3.09
C PHE A 20 3.24 2.99 2.12
N LEU A 21 4.38 3.43 2.68
CA LEU A 21 5.54 3.82 1.91
C LEU A 21 6.51 2.63 1.80
N ALA A 22 6.91 2.29 0.59
CA ALA A 22 8.05 1.43 0.32
C ALA A 22 9.24 2.25 -0.19
N VAL A 23 10.44 1.74 -0.02
CA VAL A 23 11.65 2.26 -0.66
C VAL A 23 11.85 1.52 -1.97
N THR A 24 12.21 2.23 -3.02
CA THR A 24 12.58 1.65 -4.30
C THR A 24 14.09 1.56 -4.38
N LEU A 25 14.60 0.38 -4.72
CA LEU A 25 16.01 0.14 -5.07
C LEU A 25 16.36 0.85 -6.38
N ASP A 26 17.65 0.92 -6.70
CA ASP A 26 18.16 1.62 -7.91
C ASP A 26 17.69 0.97 -9.22
N ASP A 27 17.34 -0.31 -9.19
CA ASP A 27 16.77 -1.07 -10.31
C ASP A 27 15.25 -0.85 -10.48
N GLY A 28 14.63 0.01 -9.68
CA GLY A 28 13.17 0.24 -9.69
C GLY A 28 12.37 -0.77 -8.86
N THR A 29 13.02 -1.73 -8.20
CA THR A 29 12.34 -2.74 -7.37
C THR A 29 11.83 -2.11 -6.06
N PRO A 30 10.53 -2.22 -5.76
CA PRO A 30 9.99 -1.75 -4.49
C PRO A 30 10.27 -2.74 -3.36
N VAL A 31 10.90 -2.25 -2.29
CA VAL A 31 11.20 -2.96 -1.04
C VAL A 31 10.68 -2.18 0.15
N ALA A 32 10.08 -2.85 1.14
CA ALA A 32 9.84 -2.17 2.42
C ALA A 32 11.18 -1.99 3.14
N ARG A 33 11.60 -0.75 3.40
CA ARG A 33 12.79 -0.51 4.22
C ARG A 33 12.45 -0.85 5.66
N THR A 34 13.26 -1.71 6.25
CA THR A 34 13.27 -1.99 7.68
C THR A 34 14.68 -1.64 8.19
N PRO A 35 14.85 -1.25 9.47
CA PRO A 35 16.19 -1.06 10.06
C PRO A 35 17.13 -2.27 9.90
N ASP A 36 16.59 -3.44 9.60
CA ASP A 36 17.19 -4.74 9.89
C ASP A 36 17.18 -5.75 8.73
N ARG A 37 16.56 -5.44 7.56
CA ARG A 37 16.72 -6.16 6.26
C ARG A 37 15.96 -5.50 5.09
N MET A 38 16.56 -5.53 3.90
CA MET A 38 15.90 -5.28 2.61
C MET A 38 14.97 -6.47 2.28
N LEU A 39 13.66 -6.25 2.11
CA LEU A 39 12.73 -7.30 1.71
C LEU A 39 12.25 -7.10 0.28
N ILE A 40 12.93 -7.79 -0.63
CA ILE A 40 12.29 -8.48 -1.76
C ILE A 40 11.19 -9.35 -1.11
N SER A 41 9.89 -9.13 -1.17
CA SER A 41 9.04 -8.20 -1.91
C SER A 41 7.70 -8.31 -1.16
N LEU A 42 7.10 -7.22 -0.69
CA LEU A 42 5.76 -7.28 -0.06
C LEU A 42 4.70 -7.86 -1.01
N TYR A 43 4.94 -7.77 -2.32
CA TYR A 43 4.15 -8.46 -3.33
C TYR A 43 4.30 -9.99 -3.20
N ASN A 44 5.52 -10.51 -3.03
CA ASN A 44 5.75 -11.93 -2.75
C ASN A 44 5.16 -12.35 -1.38
N ALA A 45 5.29 -11.54 -0.34
CA ALA A 45 4.66 -11.82 0.96
C ALA A 45 3.13 -11.91 0.86
N ALA A 46 2.50 -10.96 0.14
CA ALA A 46 1.07 -10.98 -0.14
C ALA A 46 0.64 -12.10 -1.11
N TYR A 47 1.58 -12.71 -1.84
CA TYR A 47 1.31 -13.77 -2.81
C TYR A 47 1.51 -15.17 -2.21
N PHE A 48 2.63 -15.43 -1.54
CA PHE A 48 3.00 -16.74 -1.02
C PHE A 48 2.35 -17.10 0.33
N ARG A 49 1.90 -16.10 1.12
CA ARG A 49 1.16 -16.29 2.39
C ARG A 49 1.75 -17.37 3.31
N THR A 50 3.07 -17.31 3.53
CA THR A 50 3.72 -18.15 4.55
C THR A 50 3.51 -17.51 5.93
N ALA A 51 3.62 -18.29 7.02
CA ALA A 51 3.53 -17.75 8.38
C ALA A 51 4.52 -16.58 8.63
N ALA A 52 5.72 -16.64 8.03
CA ALA A 52 6.69 -15.55 8.10
C ALA A 52 6.25 -14.31 7.31
N SER A 53 5.58 -14.50 6.16
CA SER A 53 4.97 -13.42 5.37
C SER A 53 3.81 -12.78 6.11
N ASP A 54 2.96 -13.56 6.75
CA ASP A 54 1.79 -13.09 7.50
C ASP A 54 2.21 -12.24 8.71
N ALA A 55 3.17 -12.72 9.51
CA ALA A 55 3.73 -11.96 10.63
C ALA A 55 4.42 -10.66 10.17
N LEU A 56 5.03 -10.65 8.98
CA LEU A 56 5.57 -9.42 8.40
C LEU A 56 4.47 -8.43 8.03
N MET A 57 3.39 -8.90 7.41
CA MET A 57 2.25 -8.07 7.00
C MET A 57 1.57 -7.46 8.23
N GLU A 58 1.36 -8.24 9.29
CA GLU A 58 0.84 -7.78 10.58
C GLU A 58 1.71 -6.68 11.21
N ARG A 59 3.02 -6.92 11.37
CA ARG A 59 3.97 -5.91 11.90
C ARG A 59 4.02 -4.62 11.08
N ARG A 60 3.57 -4.65 9.83
CA ARG A 60 3.55 -3.50 8.91
C ARG A 60 2.17 -2.84 8.81
N GLY A 61 1.21 -3.28 9.61
CA GLY A 61 -0.17 -2.78 9.57
C GLY A 61 -0.91 -3.17 8.29
N LEU A 62 -0.40 -4.13 7.52
CA LEU A 62 -1.02 -4.68 6.29
C LEU A 62 -1.87 -5.90 6.63
N TRP A 63 -2.69 -5.74 7.66
CA TRP A 63 -3.51 -6.78 8.24
C TRP A 63 -4.95 -6.30 8.38
N CYS A 64 -5.87 -7.21 8.12
CA CYS A 64 -7.27 -7.05 8.43
C CYS A 64 -7.61 -7.96 9.59
N ASP A 65 -8.01 -7.40 10.72
CA ASP A 65 -8.26 -8.16 11.96
C ASP A 65 -9.27 -9.31 11.76
N SER A 66 -10.20 -9.17 10.82
CA SER A 66 -11.21 -10.18 10.52
C SER A 66 -10.78 -11.21 9.48
N HIS A 67 -9.79 -10.91 8.63
CA HIS A 67 -9.54 -11.68 7.40
C HIS A 67 -8.06 -11.98 7.14
N GLY A 68 -7.16 -11.52 7.99
CA GLY A 68 -5.74 -11.78 7.91
C GLY A 68 -4.99 -10.85 6.95
N PRO A 69 -3.95 -11.34 6.27
CA PRO A 69 -3.03 -10.50 5.50
C PRO A 69 -3.72 -9.86 4.30
N MET A 70 -3.46 -8.56 4.11
CA MET A 70 -4.00 -7.77 3.00
C MET A 70 -3.26 -8.05 1.69
N ARG A 71 -3.88 -7.78 0.54
CA ARG A 71 -3.18 -7.67 -0.74
C ARG A 71 -2.51 -6.30 -0.84
N VAL A 72 -1.43 -6.21 -1.60
CA VAL A 72 -0.74 -4.95 -1.88
C VAL A 72 -0.65 -4.70 -3.37
N ALA A 73 -0.79 -3.44 -3.76
CA ALA A 73 -0.56 -2.98 -5.12
C ALA A 73 0.29 -1.70 -5.11
N PRO A 74 1.18 -1.51 -6.10
CA PRO A 74 1.82 -0.22 -6.32
C PRO A 74 0.74 0.85 -6.51
N LEU A 75 0.92 2.01 -5.88
CA LEU A 75 0.05 3.16 -6.13
C LEU A 75 0.45 3.79 -7.47
N ASN A 76 -0.40 3.61 -8.48
CA ASN A 76 -0.26 4.30 -9.76
C ASN A 76 -0.71 5.76 -9.60
N ALA A 77 0.20 6.60 -9.12
CA ALA A 77 -0.02 8.02 -8.92
C ALA A 77 0.52 8.83 -10.10
N THR A 78 -0.32 9.69 -10.66
CA THR A 78 0.05 10.69 -11.67
C THR A 78 -0.27 12.06 -11.09
N TYR A 79 0.73 12.92 -10.97
CA TYR A 79 0.51 14.29 -10.53
C TYR A 79 -0.31 15.06 -11.58
N ASN A 80 -1.45 15.61 -11.16
CA ASN A 80 -2.29 16.47 -11.99
C ASN A 80 -2.64 17.73 -11.20
N PRO A 81 -2.12 18.91 -11.59
CA PRO A 81 -2.35 20.15 -10.85
C PRO A 81 -3.82 20.62 -10.91
N ASP A 82 -4.56 20.25 -11.96
CA ASP A 82 -5.94 20.69 -12.18
C ASP A 82 -6.95 19.89 -11.34
N LYS A 83 -6.57 18.69 -10.88
CA LYS A 83 -7.42 17.82 -10.05
C LYS A 83 -7.10 18.00 -8.58
N LYS A 84 -7.91 18.81 -7.89
CA LYS A 84 -7.79 19.07 -6.44
C LYS A 84 -7.83 17.77 -5.63
N CYS A 85 -6.90 17.63 -4.68
CA CYS A 85 -6.97 16.61 -3.64
C CYS A 85 -8.18 16.86 -2.71
N ASP A 86 -9.07 15.88 -2.64
CA ASP A 86 -10.30 15.96 -1.85
C ASP A 86 -10.62 14.63 -1.13
N GLY A 87 -11.80 14.55 -0.54
CA GLY A 87 -12.28 13.36 0.15
C GLY A 87 -12.31 12.09 -0.70
N ARG A 88 -12.40 12.17 -2.04
CA ARG A 88 -12.35 10.99 -2.92
C ARG A 88 -10.96 10.35 -2.91
N CYS A 89 -9.90 11.16 -2.86
CA CYS A 89 -8.54 10.67 -2.70
C CYS A 89 -8.33 10.06 -1.30
N ALA A 90 -8.76 10.76 -0.26
CA ALA A 90 -8.64 10.27 1.12
C ALA A 90 -9.39 8.95 1.36
N ASN A 91 -10.53 8.74 0.69
CA ASN A 91 -11.37 7.55 0.79
C ASN A 91 -11.18 6.55 -0.36
N ALA A 92 -10.13 6.71 -1.17
CA ALA A 92 -9.94 5.91 -2.37
C ALA A 92 -9.82 4.41 -2.06
N LYS A 93 -10.47 3.59 -2.89
CA LYS A 93 -10.53 2.13 -2.73
C LYS A 93 -9.64 1.35 -3.70
N ARG A 94 -9.06 2.05 -4.69
CA ARG A 94 -8.22 1.50 -5.75
C ARG A 94 -6.83 2.13 -5.67
N ALA A 95 -5.82 1.44 -6.18
CA ALA A 95 -4.43 1.90 -6.19
C ALA A 95 -4.14 2.88 -7.36
N THR A 96 -5.05 3.81 -7.64
CA THR A 96 -4.89 4.80 -8.72
C THR A 96 -5.18 6.19 -8.18
N CYS A 97 -4.27 7.12 -8.42
CA CYS A 97 -4.39 8.52 -8.00
C CYS A 97 -4.00 9.42 -9.16
N ASP A 98 -4.84 10.38 -9.52
CA ASP A 98 -4.58 11.36 -10.58
C ASP A 98 -4.80 12.78 -10.06
N CYS A 99 -4.45 13.00 -8.79
CA CYS A 99 -4.75 14.17 -7.99
C CYS A 99 -3.50 15.02 -7.76
N SER A 100 -3.67 16.30 -7.46
CA SER A 100 -2.58 17.24 -7.15
C SER A 100 -1.74 16.83 -5.94
N CYS A 101 -2.23 15.89 -5.14
CA CYS A 101 -1.50 15.27 -4.03
C CYS A 101 -0.44 14.24 -4.44
N ASN A 102 -0.44 13.78 -5.70
CA ASN A 102 0.43 12.70 -6.18
C ASN A 102 0.45 11.47 -5.24
N GLY A 103 -0.74 11.07 -4.77
CA GLY A 103 -0.89 9.93 -3.87
C GLY A 103 -0.58 10.18 -2.39
N ALA A 104 -0.18 11.39 -2.00
CA ALA A 104 0.21 11.68 -0.61
C ALA A 104 -0.91 11.43 0.41
N ASN A 105 -2.14 11.79 0.07
CA ASN A 105 -3.30 11.63 0.96
C ASN A 105 -4.15 10.39 0.61
N HIS A 106 -3.67 9.55 -0.31
CA HIS A 106 -4.48 8.50 -0.92
C HIS A 106 -4.79 7.39 0.07
N GLY A 107 -6.08 7.20 0.38
CA GLY A 107 -6.50 6.22 1.40
C GLY A 107 -6.22 6.65 2.85
N ALA A 108 -5.86 7.91 3.10
CA ALA A 108 -5.54 8.40 4.44
C ALA A 108 -6.70 8.30 5.44
N ALA A 109 -7.95 8.22 4.97
CA ALA A 109 -9.12 8.05 5.85
C ALA A 109 -9.22 6.65 6.47
N TYR A 110 -8.39 5.69 6.04
CA TYR A 110 -8.38 4.33 6.56
C TYR A 110 -7.17 4.04 7.49
N CYS A 111 -6.29 5.04 7.71
CA CYS A 111 -5.11 4.94 8.56
C CYS A 111 -5.46 4.78 10.03
#